data_AF-A0A5B0WLL3-F1
#
_entry.id   AF-A0A5B0WLL3-F1
#
_cell.length_a   1.000
_cell.length_b   1.000
_cell.length_c   1.000
_cell.angle_alpha   90.00
_cell.angle_beta   90.00
_cell.angle_gamma   90.00
#
_symmetry.space_group_name_H-M   'P 1'
#
loop_
_entity.id
_entity.type
_entity.pdbx_description
1 polymer ?
#
loop_
_entity_poly.entity_id
_entity_poly.type
_entity_poly.pdbx_seq_one_letter_code
_entity_poly.pdbx_strand_id
1 'polypeptide(L)'
;KSQRLKNLTVDKGIDREKAKELISRDSNEGNEWGQHTRDTYELSDFFISYDGNKNRTDNNIWRILDLIFGNPYVTPTFDEYAMFMAFSASLRSGDLSRQVGAVLTKNESIISTGANDVPKFGGGLYWPEYVGDEIEDTKNGRDYKLGEDSNAKEKRLIIEDILKDVKNEKKEEFKEYLLKSKIKDITEYGRVVHAEMEAILACARSNISTYNGILYCTTFPCHNCAKHIVASGIKRVVYIEPYPKSKAFDFHPDSISTPEGGVADNKVIFEPFVGVGPRCFFNLFSINLGVGYKIKRKNKEGKTFNWDRRDGKLRMKMLSLSYIEKETESAANVDRLIKELKK
;
A
#
# COMPACT_ATOMS: atom_id res chain seq x y z
N LYS A 1 2.34 -13.33 -12.03
CA LYS A 1 3.41 -13.47 -13.07
C LYS A 1 3.35 -14.80 -13.82
N SER A 2 3.23 -15.95 -13.12
CA SER A 2 3.12 -17.28 -13.74
C SER A 2 1.97 -17.38 -14.77
N GLN A 3 0.77 -16.92 -14.41
CA GLN A 3 -0.38 -16.96 -15.33
C GLN A 3 -0.24 -16.05 -16.56
N ARG A 4 0.33 -14.84 -16.41
CA ARG A 4 0.61 -13.93 -17.54
C ARG A 4 1.65 -14.53 -18.47
N LEU A 5 2.72 -15.12 -17.92
CA LEU A 5 3.72 -15.82 -18.72
C LEU A 5 3.08 -16.98 -19.48
N LYS A 6 2.26 -17.80 -18.81
CA LYS A 6 1.52 -18.91 -19.44
C LYS A 6 0.60 -18.43 -20.56
N ASN A 7 -0.16 -17.36 -20.36
CA ASN A 7 -1.02 -16.79 -21.41
C ASN A 7 -0.20 -16.30 -22.61
N LEU A 8 0.86 -15.52 -22.36
CA LEU A 8 1.72 -15.01 -23.44
C LEU A 8 2.39 -16.15 -24.22
N THR A 9 2.85 -17.21 -23.54
CA THR A 9 3.56 -18.31 -24.22
C THR A 9 2.62 -19.33 -24.83
N VAL A 10 1.58 -19.76 -24.12
CA VAL A 10 0.67 -20.84 -24.55
C VAL A 10 -0.45 -20.31 -25.44
N ASP A 11 -1.15 -19.26 -25.00
CA ASP A 11 -2.35 -18.78 -25.69
C ASP A 11 -2.02 -17.80 -26.82
N LYS A 12 -0.93 -17.04 -26.68
CA LYS A 12 -0.47 -16.05 -27.67
C LYS A 12 0.75 -16.48 -28.48
N GLY A 13 1.35 -17.63 -28.17
CA GLY A 13 2.48 -18.18 -28.92
C GLY A 13 3.76 -17.34 -28.90
N ILE A 14 3.93 -16.47 -27.89
CA ILE A 14 5.11 -15.62 -27.75
C ILE A 14 6.25 -16.45 -27.15
N ASP A 15 7.46 -16.29 -27.69
CA ASP A 15 8.66 -16.90 -27.12
C ASP A 15 8.82 -16.57 -25.62
N ARG A 16 9.31 -17.53 -24.83
CA ARG A 16 9.37 -17.40 -23.37
C ARG A 16 10.29 -16.27 -22.92
N GLU A 17 11.41 -16.05 -23.57
CA GLU A 17 12.33 -14.97 -23.20
C GLU A 17 11.74 -13.62 -23.59
N LYS A 18 11.16 -13.51 -24.80
CA LYS A 18 10.42 -12.29 -25.21
C LYS A 18 9.24 -11.99 -24.28
N ALA A 19 8.51 -13.00 -23.83
CA ALA A 19 7.41 -12.83 -22.89
C ALA A 19 7.90 -12.35 -21.52
N LYS A 20 9.04 -12.84 -21.03
CA LYS A 20 9.66 -12.33 -19.79
C LYS A 20 10.12 -10.89 -19.94
N GLU A 21 10.75 -10.55 -21.06
CA GLU A 21 11.19 -9.19 -21.39
C GLU A 21 10.00 -8.24 -21.42
N LEU A 22 8.92 -8.62 -22.11
CA LEU A 22 7.67 -7.85 -22.16
C LEU A 22 7.09 -7.64 -20.75
N ILE A 23 6.98 -8.69 -19.94
CA ILE A 23 6.50 -8.58 -18.55
C ILE A 23 7.41 -7.65 -17.73
N SER A 24 8.72 -7.70 -17.95
CA SER A 24 9.68 -6.84 -17.25
C SER A 24 9.53 -5.38 -17.66
N ARG A 25 9.41 -5.12 -18.96
CA ARG A 25 9.17 -3.79 -19.52
C ARG A 25 7.86 -3.21 -19.01
N ASP A 26 6.77 -3.97 -19.09
CA ASP A 26 5.46 -3.51 -18.61
C ASP A 26 5.52 -3.14 -17.12
N SER A 27 6.24 -3.95 -16.33
CA SER A 27 6.35 -3.75 -14.89
C SER A 27 7.07 -2.46 -14.52
N ASN A 28 8.18 -2.13 -15.19
CA ASN A 28 8.99 -0.95 -14.93
C ASN A 28 10.01 -0.73 -16.06
N GLU A 29 9.57 -0.07 -17.12
CA GLU A 29 10.42 0.41 -18.20
C GLU A 29 11.39 1.45 -17.62
N GLY A 30 12.70 1.30 -17.82
CA GLY A 30 13.71 2.15 -17.17
C GLY A 30 13.69 3.63 -17.60
N ASN A 31 12.77 4.02 -18.47
CA ASN A 31 12.51 5.39 -18.91
C ASN A 31 11.51 6.05 -17.95
N GLU A 32 11.77 7.29 -17.54
CA GLU A 32 10.91 8.08 -16.64
C GLU A 32 9.44 8.20 -17.12
N TRP A 33 9.23 8.25 -18.43
CA TRP A 33 7.90 8.36 -19.05
C TRP A 33 7.43 7.04 -19.66
N GLY A 34 8.08 5.94 -19.29
CA GLY A 34 7.79 4.60 -19.79
C GLY A 34 6.63 3.93 -19.06
N GLN A 35 6.49 2.64 -19.31
CA GLN A 35 5.47 1.82 -18.65
C GLN A 35 5.88 1.43 -17.23
N HIS A 36 5.08 1.84 -16.23
CA HIS A 36 5.33 1.55 -14.80
C HIS A 36 4.11 0.87 -14.15
N THR A 37 3.61 -0.24 -14.70
CA THR A 37 2.37 -0.86 -14.18
C THR A 37 2.50 -1.34 -12.73
N ARG A 38 3.73 -1.58 -12.25
CA ARG A 38 3.98 -1.91 -10.84
C ARG A 38 3.58 -0.74 -9.94
N ASP A 39 3.97 0.46 -10.32
CA ASP A 39 3.81 1.66 -9.50
C ASP A 39 2.37 2.20 -9.59
N THR A 40 1.63 1.85 -10.65
CA THR A 40 0.19 2.17 -10.76
C THR A 40 -0.73 1.12 -10.13
N TYR A 41 -0.26 -0.10 -9.87
CA TYR A 41 -1.07 -1.18 -9.31
C TYR A 41 -1.71 -0.78 -7.98
N GLU A 42 -0.94 -0.14 -7.11
CA GLU A 42 -1.35 0.30 -5.77
C GLU A 42 -2.39 1.42 -5.79
N LEU A 43 -2.49 2.14 -6.90
CA LEU A 43 -3.44 3.23 -7.11
C LEU A 43 -4.81 2.72 -7.57
N SER A 44 -4.98 1.40 -7.72
CA SER A 44 -6.25 0.81 -8.13
C SER A 44 -7.34 1.04 -7.10
N ASP A 45 -8.53 1.47 -7.56
CA ASP A 45 -9.72 1.59 -6.72
C ASP A 45 -10.31 0.23 -6.33
N PHE A 46 -10.06 -0.80 -7.15
CA PHE A 46 -10.57 -2.14 -6.93
C PHE A 46 -9.53 -3.19 -7.32
N PHE A 47 -9.34 -4.18 -6.44
CA PHE A 47 -8.46 -5.32 -6.66
C PHE A 47 -9.32 -6.56 -6.87
N ILE A 48 -9.22 -7.17 -8.04
CA ILE A 48 -9.99 -8.36 -8.41
C ILE A 48 -9.02 -9.49 -8.73
N SER A 49 -9.26 -10.65 -8.12
CA SER A 49 -8.54 -11.89 -8.47
C SER A 49 -9.42 -12.79 -9.31
N TYR A 50 -8.79 -13.50 -10.26
CA TYR A 50 -9.39 -14.60 -11.00
C TYR A 50 -8.65 -15.88 -10.61
N ASP A 51 -9.31 -16.70 -9.80
CA ASP A 51 -8.81 -17.98 -9.27
C ASP A 51 -9.38 -19.19 -10.04
N GLY A 52 -9.95 -18.96 -11.23
CA GLY A 52 -10.69 -19.96 -12.00
C GLY A 52 -12.16 -20.10 -11.60
N ASN A 53 -12.62 -19.49 -10.50
CA ASN A 53 -14.02 -19.49 -10.11
C ASN A 53 -14.77 -18.29 -10.70
N LYS A 54 -15.35 -18.49 -11.89
CA LYS A 54 -16.11 -17.46 -12.61
C LYS A 54 -17.20 -16.81 -11.75
N ASN A 55 -17.97 -17.60 -10.99
CA ASN A 55 -19.06 -17.07 -10.17
C ASN A 55 -18.55 -16.10 -9.10
N ARG A 56 -17.41 -16.39 -8.47
CA ARG A 56 -16.81 -15.50 -7.48
C ARG A 56 -16.36 -14.18 -8.12
N THR A 57 -15.69 -14.26 -9.27
CA THR A 57 -15.28 -13.08 -10.03
C THR A 57 -16.48 -12.23 -10.44
N ASP A 58 -17.53 -12.84 -10.99
CA ASP A 58 -18.76 -12.13 -11.40
C ASP A 58 -19.42 -11.43 -10.20
N ASN A 59 -19.52 -12.11 -9.05
CA ASN A 59 -20.07 -11.51 -7.83
C ASN A 59 -19.24 -10.31 -7.34
N ASN A 60 -17.92 -10.39 -7.39
CA ASN A 60 -17.04 -9.27 -7.04
C ASN A 60 -17.26 -8.07 -7.96
N ILE A 61 -17.37 -8.30 -9.27
CA ILE A 61 -17.64 -7.24 -10.27
C ILE A 61 -19.01 -6.60 -9.99
N TRP A 62 -20.05 -7.39 -9.76
CA TRP A 62 -21.39 -6.85 -9.46
C TRP A 62 -21.42 -6.06 -8.16
N ARG A 63 -20.71 -6.51 -7.12
CA ARG A 63 -20.59 -5.77 -5.85
C ARG A 63 -19.92 -4.41 -6.05
N ILE A 64 -18.89 -4.35 -6.90
CA ILE A 64 -18.22 -3.10 -7.26
C ILE A 64 -19.18 -2.15 -7.96
N LEU A 65 -19.94 -2.64 -8.94
CA LEU A 65 -20.95 -1.83 -9.62
C LEU A 65 -22.01 -1.32 -8.64
N ASP A 66 -22.52 -2.17 -7.75
CA ASP A 66 -23.49 -1.74 -6.73
C ASP A 66 -22.95 -0.60 -5.85
N LEU A 67 -21.67 -0.64 -5.45
CA LEU A 67 -21.02 0.45 -4.71
C LEU A 67 -20.91 1.74 -5.53
N ILE A 68 -20.44 1.64 -6.77
CA ILE A 68 -20.27 2.77 -7.70
C ILE A 68 -21.62 3.47 -7.98
N PHE A 69 -22.69 2.69 -8.11
CA PHE A 69 -24.06 3.18 -8.33
C PHE A 69 -24.82 3.51 -7.03
N GLY A 70 -24.10 3.58 -5.90
CA GLY A 70 -24.61 4.14 -4.65
C GLY A 70 -25.63 3.25 -3.96
N ASN A 71 -25.54 1.93 -4.10
CA ASN A 71 -26.35 1.00 -3.31
C ASN A 71 -26.11 1.25 -1.81
N PRO A 72 -27.15 1.63 -1.06
CA PRO A 72 -27.02 2.00 0.35
C PRO A 72 -26.60 0.85 1.26
N TYR A 73 -26.78 -0.41 0.85
CA TYR A 73 -26.69 -1.57 1.72
C TYR A 73 -25.43 -2.41 1.53
N VAL A 74 -24.56 -2.06 0.56
CA VAL A 74 -23.26 -2.71 0.45
C VAL A 74 -22.30 -2.13 1.48
N THR A 75 -21.83 -2.98 2.39
CA THR A 75 -20.86 -2.65 3.44
C THR A 75 -19.49 -3.22 3.10
N PRO A 76 -18.40 -2.69 3.69
CA PRO A 76 -17.07 -3.25 3.52
C PRO A 76 -17.01 -4.68 4.07
N THR A 77 -16.20 -5.52 3.44
CA THR A 77 -15.72 -6.77 4.02
C THR A 77 -14.71 -6.48 5.12
N PHE A 78 -14.43 -7.46 5.98
CA PHE A 78 -13.42 -7.28 7.02
C PHE A 78 -12.01 -7.05 6.45
N ASP A 79 -11.63 -7.76 5.38
CA ASP A 79 -10.35 -7.56 4.70
C ASP A 79 -10.22 -6.12 4.16
N GLU A 80 -11.27 -5.56 3.55
CA GLU A 80 -11.29 -4.17 3.09
C GLU A 80 -11.15 -3.17 4.24
N TYR A 81 -11.85 -3.41 5.35
CA TYR A 81 -11.73 -2.56 6.53
C TYR A 81 -10.34 -2.64 7.15
N ALA A 82 -9.79 -3.84 7.35
CA ALA A 82 -8.46 -4.04 7.92
C ALA A 82 -7.36 -3.44 7.03
N MET A 83 -7.46 -3.59 5.71
CA MET A 83 -6.53 -2.98 4.77
C MET A 83 -6.65 -1.45 4.74
N PHE A 84 -7.87 -0.91 4.83
CA PHE A 84 -8.06 0.54 5.01
C PHE A 84 -7.42 1.04 6.31
N MET A 85 -7.52 0.29 7.40
CA MET A 85 -6.87 0.65 8.66
C MET A 85 -5.33 0.55 8.57
N ALA A 86 -4.78 -0.41 7.81
CA ALA A 86 -3.35 -0.48 7.52
C ALA A 86 -2.88 0.73 6.71
N PHE A 87 -3.63 1.12 5.67
CA PHE A 87 -3.38 2.33 4.92
C PHE A 87 -3.49 3.59 5.79
N SER A 88 -4.53 3.71 6.62
CA SER A 88 -4.66 4.83 7.55
C SER A 88 -3.50 4.91 8.54
N ALA A 89 -3.00 3.76 8.99
CA ALA A 89 -1.82 3.69 9.86
C ALA A 89 -0.55 4.10 9.12
N SER A 90 -0.41 3.86 7.81
CA SER A 90 0.80 4.28 7.06
C SER A 90 0.98 5.79 7.03
N LEU A 91 -0.13 6.56 7.03
CA LEU A 91 -0.12 8.03 6.89
C LEU A 91 0.63 8.76 8.00
N ARG A 92 0.88 8.11 9.15
CA ARG A 92 1.65 8.69 10.25
C ARG A 92 3.16 8.54 10.10
N SER A 93 3.62 7.74 9.14
CA SER A 93 5.03 7.45 8.94
C SER A 93 5.79 8.72 8.56
N GLY A 94 6.89 8.98 9.26
CA GLY A 94 7.88 10.00 8.93
C GLY A 94 9.12 9.44 8.21
N ASP A 95 9.06 8.23 7.66
CA ASP A 95 10.16 7.63 6.90
C ASP A 95 10.45 8.42 5.61
N LEU A 96 11.73 8.58 5.28
CA LEU A 96 12.17 9.38 4.13
C LEU A 96 11.97 8.67 2.78
N SER A 97 11.74 7.36 2.78
CA SER A 97 11.66 6.56 1.56
C SER A 97 10.22 6.24 1.16
N ARG A 98 9.40 5.71 2.08
CA ARG A 98 8.04 5.23 1.79
C ARG A 98 7.14 5.33 3.02
N GLN A 99 5.83 5.44 2.80
CA GLN A 99 4.84 5.29 3.86
C GLN A 99 4.20 3.90 3.78
N VAL A 100 4.57 3.03 4.72
CA VAL A 100 4.08 1.65 4.82
C VAL A 100 3.31 1.49 6.12
N GLY A 101 2.17 0.82 6.05
CA GLY A 101 1.33 0.54 7.20
C GLY A 101 0.96 -0.93 7.29
N ALA A 102 0.74 -1.39 8.51
CA ALA A 102 0.33 -2.75 8.79
C ALA A 102 -0.67 -2.80 9.93
N VAL A 103 -1.55 -3.80 9.90
CA VAL A 103 -2.53 -4.09 10.94
C VAL A 103 -2.54 -5.57 11.21
N LEU A 104 -2.46 -5.95 12.48
CA LEU A 104 -2.66 -7.33 12.90
C LEU A 104 -4.08 -7.52 13.41
N THR A 105 -4.72 -8.60 12.99
CA THR A 105 -6.09 -8.93 13.39
C THR A 105 -6.20 -10.35 13.93
N LYS A 106 -7.22 -10.58 14.75
CA LYS A 106 -7.61 -11.89 15.25
C LYS A 106 -9.12 -11.88 15.48
N ASN A 107 -9.82 -12.92 15.03
CA ASN A 107 -11.28 -13.05 15.17
C ASN A 107 -12.04 -11.78 14.72
N GLU A 108 -11.73 -11.29 13.52
CA GLU A 108 -12.34 -10.06 12.96
C GLU A 108 -12.20 -8.83 13.86
N SER A 109 -11.15 -8.79 14.69
CA SER A 109 -10.82 -7.65 15.54
C SER A 109 -9.40 -7.19 15.25
N ILE A 110 -9.21 -5.87 15.14
CA ILE A 110 -7.88 -5.28 15.06
C ILE A 110 -7.24 -5.34 16.45
N ILE A 111 -6.06 -5.95 16.54
CA ILE A 111 -5.33 -6.11 17.80
C ILE A 111 -4.08 -5.25 17.88
N SER A 112 -3.54 -4.81 16.73
CA SER A 112 -2.48 -3.80 16.68
C SER A 112 -2.41 -3.12 15.32
N THR A 113 -1.74 -1.96 15.31
CA THR A 113 -1.40 -1.20 14.10
C THR A 113 0.10 -0.92 14.12
N GLY A 114 0.74 -0.91 12.95
CA GLY A 114 2.13 -0.54 12.77
C GLY A 114 2.31 0.40 11.57
N ALA A 115 3.34 1.22 11.62
CA ALA A 115 3.80 2.06 10.53
C ALA A 115 5.33 1.95 10.48
N ASN A 116 5.94 2.12 9.31
CA ASN A 116 7.39 2.18 9.25
C ASN A 116 7.85 3.53 9.80
N ASP A 117 8.58 3.55 10.92
CA ASP A 117 9.14 4.77 11.49
C ASP A 117 10.30 4.44 12.43
N VAL A 118 11.00 5.45 12.92
CA VAL A 118 12.08 5.27 13.89
C VAL A 118 11.46 4.91 15.26
N PRO A 119 11.92 3.82 15.92
CA PRO A 119 11.43 3.45 17.24
C PRO A 119 11.96 4.41 18.30
N LYS A 120 11.17 4.61 19.35
CA LYS A 120 11.56 5.45 20.50
C LYS A 120 12.01 4.62 21.70
N PHE A 121 12.82 5.23 22.56
CA PHE A 121 13.14 4.66 23.87
C PHE A 121 11.85 4.37 24.66
N GLY A 122 11.80 3.22 25.33
CA GLY A 122 10.60 2.73 26.01
C GLY A 122 9.58 2.03 25.09
N GLY A 123 9.83 1.99 23.78
CA GLY A 123 9.03 1.27 22.80
C GLY A 123 7.98 2.12 22.08
N GLY A 124 7.49 1.59 20.96
CA GLY A 124 6.63 2.31 20.03
C GLY A 124 7.41 3.26 19.13
N LEU A 125 6.69 4.14 18.45
CA LEU A 125 7.23 5.12 17.50
C LEU A 125 7.13 6.54 18.06
N TYR A 126 7.89 7.46 17.47
CA TYR A 126 7.79 8.88 17.79
C TYR A 126 6.43 9.47 17.42
N TRP A 127 6.04 10.51 18.15
CA TRP A 127 4.88 11.36 17.87
C TRP A 127 5.32 12.82 18.07
N PRO A 128 4.85 13.74 17.23
CA PRO A 128 4.92 15.16 17.56
C PRO A 128 4.10 15.45 18.81
N GLU A 129 4.60 16.29 19.69
CA GLU A 129 3.97 16.67 20.96
C GLU A 129 3.89 18.20 21.06
N TYR A 130 2.96 18.69 21.89
CA TYR A 130 2.87 20.11 22.19
C TYR A 130 4.01 20.52 23.14
N VAL A 131 4.78 21.52 22.73
CA VAL A 131 5.80 22.19 23.56
C VAL A 131 5.40 23.66 23.67
N GLY A 132 4.68 23.99 24.75
CA GLY A 132 3.96 25.27 24.83
C GLY A 132 2.81 25.32 23.83
N ASP A 133 2.82 26.33 22.96
CA ASP A 133 1.80 26.54 21.92
C ASP A 133 2.18 25.94 20.55
N GLU A 134 3.38 25.35 20.43
CA GLU A 134 3.89 24.79 19.17
C GLU A 134 3.83 23.25 19.20
N ILE A 135 3.67 22.64 18.01
CA ILE A 135 3.78 21.19 17.82
C ILE A 135 5.19 20.90 17.34
N GLU A 136 5.98 20.24 18.17
CA GLU A 136 7.36 19.89 17.88
C GLU A 136 7.54 18.38 17.83
N ASP A 137 8.44 17.93 16.95
CA ASP A 137 8.87 16.53 16.93
C ASP A 137 10.22 16.40 17.64
N THR A 138 10.47 15.22 18.21
CA THR A 138 11.61 14.97 19.08
C THR A 138 12.94 15.27 18.38
N LYS A 139 13.80 16.06 19.02
CA LYS A 139 15.16 16.33 18.54
C LYS A 139 15.91 15.01 18.30
N ASN A 140 16.45 14.84 17.09
CA ASN A 140 17.14 13.62 16.64
C ASN A 140 16.27 12.33 16.65
N GLY A 141 14.95 12.45 16.86
CA GLY A 141 14.04 11.30 16.95
C GLY A 141 13.88 10.56 15.63
N ARG A 142 13.76 11.29 14.52
CA ARG A 142 13.62 10.75 13.16
C ARG A 142 14.76 11.18 12.24
N ASP A 143 14.95 10.46 11.14
CA ASP A 143 16.04 10.71 10.20
C ASP A 143 15.95 12.12 9.57
N TYR A 144 14.75 12.61 9.29
CA TYR A 144 14.58 13.99 8.79
C TYR A 144 15.00 15.06 9.82
N LYS A 145 14.99 14.76 11.13
CA LYS A 145 15.52 15.65 12.18
C LYS A 145 17.04 15.59 12.28
N LEU A 146 17.66 14.52 11.77
CA LEU A 146 19.12 14.41 11.60
C LEU A 146 19.60 14.98 10.26
N GLY A 147 18.69 15.14 9.29
CA GLY A 147 18.98 15.68 7.95
C GLY A 147 19.55 14.65 6.97
N GLU A 148 19.59 13.36 7.32
CA GLU A 148 20.22 12.32 6.51
C GLU A 148 19.57 10.95 6.77
N ASP A 149 19.34 10.16 5.71
CA ASP A 149 18.92 8.77 5.79
C ASP A 149 20.11 7.89 6.20
N SER A 150 19.94 7.18 7.32
CA SER A 150 20.98 6.35 7.95
C SER A 150 21.49 5.24 7.02
N ASN A 151 20.59 4.58 6.28
CA ASN A 151 20.95 3.49 5.39
C ASN A 151 21.68 3.97 4.12
N ALA A 152 21.24 5.09 3.56
CA ALA A 152 21.87 5.74 2.41
C ALA A 152 23.27 6.25 2.75
N LYS A 153 23.46 6.75 3.98
CA LYS A 153 24.79 7.10 4.51
C LYS A 153 25.71 5.88 4.55
N GLU A 154 25.26 4.80 5.16
CA GLU A 154 26.11 3.63 5.33
C GLU A 154 26.48 2.99 3.98
N LYS A 155 25.53 2.92 3.03
CA LYS A 155 25.83 2.48 1.66
C LYS A 155 26.93 3.31 1.00
N ARG A 156 26.96 4.63 1.22
CA ARG A 156 28.04 5.48 0.69
C ARG A 156 29.37 5.16 1.36
N LEU A 157 29.39 4.98 2.67
CA LEU A 157 30.61 4.60 3.41
C LEU A 157 31.16 3.25 2.95
N ILE A 158 30.29 2.25 2.73
CA ILE A 158 30.68 0.95 2.17
C ILE A 158 31.30 1.10 0.77
N ILE A 159 30.69 1.92 -0.10
CA ILE A 159 31.23 2.18 -1.43
C ILE A 159 32.58 2.90 -1.34
N GLU A 160 32.70 3.91 -0.48
CA GLU A 160 33.94 4.66 -0.27
C GLU A 160 35.06 3.78 0.27
N ASP A 161 34.75 2.86 1.19
CA ASP A 161 35.70 1.89 1.73
C ASP A 161 36.20 0.92 0.65
N ILE A 162 35.31 0.37 -0.18
CA ILE A 162 35.68 -0.49 -1.33
C ILE A 162 36.59 0.27 -2.30
N LEU A 163 36.32 1.56 -2.54
CA LEU A 163 37.08 2.38 -3.47
C LEU A 163 38.43 2.86 -2.92
N LYS A 164 38.72 2.67 -1.63
CA LYS A 164 39.94 3.17 -0.98
C LYS A 164 41.21 2.66 -1.66
N ASP A 165 41.22 1.40 -2.04
CA ASP A 165 42.36 0.71 -2.67
C ASP A 165 42.32 0.75 -4.21
N VAL A 166 41.32 1.42 -4.79
CA VAL A 166 41.19 1.58 -6.25
C VAL A 166 42.00 2.79 -6.70
N LYS A 167 42.72 2.67 -7.84
CA LYS A 167 43.44 3.80 -8.45
C LYS A 167 42.47 4.96 -8.77
N ASN A 168 42.87 6.20 -8.46
CA ASN A 168 42.02 7.39 -8.61
C ASN A 168 41.37 7.53 -9.99
N GLU A 169 42.10 7.21 -11.06
CA GLU A 169 41.63 7.24 -12.46
C GLU A 169 40.43 6.33 -12.75
N LYS A 170 40.21 5.26 -11.96
CA LYS A 170 39.08 4.33 -12.14
C LYS A 170 37.99 4.49 -11.09
N LYS A 171 38.17 5.34 -10.07
CA LYS A 171 37.25 5.41 -8.93
C LYS A 171 35.82 5.76 -9.34
N GLU A 172 35.65 6.76 -10.20
CA GLU A 172 34.31 7.18 -10.66
C GLU A 172 33.62 6.08 -11.49
N GLU A 173 34.38 5.39 -12.35
CA GLU A 173 33.85 4.26 -13.13
C GLU A 173 33.37 3.11 -12.21
N PHE A 174 34.21 2.70 -11.26
CA PHE A 174 33.85 1.65 -10.29
C PHE A 174 32.68 2.07 -9.40
N LYS A 175 32.62 3.34 -8.99
CA LYS A 175 31.52 3.89 -8.20
C LYS A 175 30.19 3.70 -8.94
N GLU A 176 30.14 3.98 -10.24
CA GLU A 176 28.93 3.80 -11.04
C GLU A 176 28.48 2.32 -11.07
N TYR A 177 29.40 1.37 -11.25
CA TYR A 177 29.08 -0.05 -11.20
C TYR A 177 28.60 -0.49 -9.83
N LEU A 178 29.22 0.00 -8.75
CA LEU A 178 28.81 -0.32 -7.38
C LEU A 178 27.41 0.21 -7.07
N LEU A 179 27.06 1.42 -7.53
CA LEU A 179 25.72 2.00 -7.40
C LEU A 179 24.64 1.21 -8.15
N LYS A 180 25.01 0.47 -9.20
CA LYS A 180 24.12 -0.44 -9.95
C LYS A 180 24.11 -1.86 -9.39
N SER A 181 24.98 -2.18 -8.44
CA SER A 181 25.11 -3.51 -7.85
C SER A 181 24.06 -3.77 -6.75
N LYS A 182 24.08 -5.00 -6.21
CA LYS A 182 23.23 -5.40 -5.07
C LYS A 182 23.51 -4.63 -3.77
N ILE A 183 24.60 -3.85 -3.68
CA ILE A 183 24.86 -2.94 -2.54
C ILE A 183 23.68 -1.97 -2.35
N LYS A 184 23.04 -1.54 -3.45
CA LYS A 184 21.88 -0.64 -3.39
C LYS A 184 20.66 -1.28 -2.72
N ASP A 185 20.60 -2.61 -2.64
CA ASP A 185 19.46 -3.34 -2.04
C ASP A 185 19.59 -3.55 -0.52
N ILE A 186 20.72 -3.18 0.10
CA ILE A 186 20.94 -3.26 1.55
C ILE A 186 19.93 -2.36 2.29
N THR A 187 19.39 -2.83 3.40
CA THR A 187 18.38 -2.08 4.20
C THR A 187 18.68 -2.09 5.70
N GLU A 188 19.67 -2.88 6.12
CA GLU A 188 19.95 -3.26 7.50
C GLU A 188 20.42 -2.09 8.39
N TYR A 189 20.92 -1.01 7.78
CA TYR A 189 21.46 0.14 8.50
C TYR A 189 20.42 1.24 8.74
N GLY A 190 19.18 1.03 8.30
CA GLY A 190 18.09 1.95 8.57
C GLY A 190 17.71 1.94 10.04
N ARG A 191 17.51 3.13 10.63
CA ARG A 191 16.96 3.28 11.98
C ARG A 191 15.49 2.87 12.09
N VAL A 192 14.79 2.85 10.97
CA VAL A 192 13.36 2.62 10.87
C VAL A 192 13.02 1.15 11.12
N VAL A 193 12.09 0.90 12.03
CA VAL A 193 11.42 -0.39 12.14
C VAL A 193 10.33 -0.47 11.08
N HIS A 194 10.17 -1.62 10.42
CA HIS A 194 9.14 -1.80 9.41
C HIS A 194 7.74 -1.92 10.04
N ALA A 195 6.70 -1.59 9.26
CA ALA A 195 5.33 -1.56 9.75
C ALA A 195 4.86 -2.92 10.32
N GLU A 196 5.23 -4.01 9.65
CA GLU A 196 4.91 -5.39 10.03
C GLU A 196 5.56 -5.76 11.36
N MET A 197 6.84 -5.41 11.52
CA MET A 197 7.58 -5.64 12.76
C MET A 197 6.98 -4.82 13.90
N GLU A 198 6.66 -3.54 13.65
CA GLU A 198 6.05 -2.68 14.66
C GLU A 198 4.65 -3.17 15.08
N ALA A 199 3.83 -3.68 14.15
CA ALA A 199 2.54 -4.27 14.49
C ALA A 199 2.70 -5.51 15.40
N ILE A 200 3.70 -6.36 15.15
CA ILE A 200 4.03 -7.51 15.99
C ILE A 200 4.55 -7.05 17.37
N LEU A 201 5.47 -6.08 17.39
CA LEU A 201 6.05 -5.53 18.61
C LEU A 201 5.00 -4.80 19.46
N ALA A 202 4.03 -4.14 18.83
CA ALA A 202 2.89 -3.52 19.53
C ALA A 202 2.07 -4.57 20.28
N CYS A 203 1.78 -5.71 19.66
CA CYS A 203 1.14 -6.84 20.35
C CYS A 203 1.98 -7.33 21.53
N ALA A 204 3.29 -7.50 21.34
CA ALA A 204 4.20 -7.94 22.41
C ALA A 204 4.20 -6.95 23.60
N ARG A 205 4.30 -5.65 23.34
CA ARG A 205 4.25 -4.60 24.38
C ARG A 205 2.91 -4.58 25.12
N SER A 206 1.82 -4.93 24.46
CA SER A 206 0.47 -4.99 25.04
C SER A 206 0.08 -6.36 25.59
N ASN A 207 0.99 -7.35 25.63
CA ASN A 207 0.72 -8.73 26.04
C ASN A 207 -0.43 -9.40 25.25
N ILE A 208 -0.53 -9.10 23.95
CA ILE A 208 -1.51 -9.69 23.05
C ILE A 208 -0.85 -10.74 22.17
N SER A 209 -1.43 -11.94 22.10
CA SER A 209 -0.90 -13.03 21.29
C SER A 209 -1.19 -12.82 19.79
N THR A 210 -0.12 -12.87 18.98
CA THR A 210 -0.16 -12.84 17.51
C THR A 210 -0.52 -14.19 16.88
N TYR A 211 -0.49 -15.27 17.66
CA TYR A 211 -0.67 -16.65 17.18
C TYR A 211 -2.03 -16.83 16.49
N ASN A 212 -2.01 -17.44 15.31
CA ASN A 212 -3.15 -17.59 14.39
C ASN A 212 -3.78 -16.28 13.90
N GLY A 213 -3.09 -15.15 14.07
CA GLY A 213 -3.52 -13.84 13.59
C GLY A 213 -3.34 -13.68 12.07
N ILE A 214 -3.95 -12.63 11.52
CA ILE A 214 -3.83 -12.23 10.13
C ILE A 214 -3.19 -10.86 10.08
N LEU A 215 -2.14 -10.71 9.26
CA LEU A 215 -1.46 -9.43 9.05
C LEU A 215 -1.91 -8.82 7.72
N TYR A 216 -2.33 -7.57 7.74
CA TYR A 216 -2.63 -6.78 6.56
C TYR A 216 -1.54 -5.73 6.41
N CYS A 217 -0.95 -5.58 5.23
CA CYS A 217 0.11 -4.60 5.00
C CYS A 217 -0.07 -3.90 3.65
N THR A 218 0.21 -2.60 3.60
CA THR A 218 0.11 -1.83 2.35
C THR A 218 1.11 -2.32 1.31
N THR A 219 2.28 -2.79 1.76
CA THR A 219 3.36 -3.27 0.89
C THR A 219 3.74 -4.70 1.24
N PHE A 220 4.13 -5.50 0.24
CA PHE A 220 4.58 -6.88 0.44
C PHE A 220 5.78 -6.95 1.40
N PRO A 221 5.77 -7.84 2.41
CA PRO A 221 6.83 -7.85 3.41
C PRO A 221 8.21 -8.22 2.88
N CYS A 222 9.23 -7.49 3.34
CA CYS A 222 10.62 -7.82 3.02
C CYS A 222 11.03 -9.15 3.68
N HIS A 223 12.15 -9.73 3.25
CA HIS A 223 12.68 -10.97 3.83
C HIS A 223 13.02 -10.83 5.32
N ASN A 224 13.45 -9.64 5.76
CA ASN A 224 13.66 -9.36 7.17
C ASN A 224 12.35 -9.34 7.97
N CYS A 225 11.22 -8.88 7.41
CA CYS A 225 9.92 -8.96 8.08
C CYS A 225 9.37 -10.40 8.09
N ALA A 226 9.58 -11.13 6.99
CA ALA A 226 9.07 -12.49 6.81
C ALA A 226 9.49 -13.44 7.95
N LYS A 227 10.75 -13.41 8.38
CA LYS A 227 11.21 -14.22 9.53
C LYS A 227 10.45 -13.91 10.83
N HIS A 228 10.11 -12.64 11.09
CA HIS A 228 9.32 -12.26 12.28
C HIS A 228 7.86 -12.67 12.15
N ILE A 229 7.29 -12.57 10.95
CA ILE A 229 5.93 -13.02 10.65
C ILE A 229 5.81 -14.53 10.94
N VAL A 230 6.74 -15.34 10.43
CA VAL A 230 6.79 -16.78 10.68
C VAL A 230 6.96 -17.06 12.17
N ALA A 231 7.97 -16.48 12.81
CA ALA A 231 8.28 -16.72 14.22
C ALA A 231 7.16 -16.29 15.19
N SER A 232 6.33 -15.31 14.80
CA SER A 232 5.20 -14.83 15.60
C SER A 232 3.93 -15.69 15.48
N GLY A 233 3.95 -16.74 14.65
CA GLY A 233 2.83 -17.67 14.48
C GLY A 233 1.62 -17.06 13.76
N ILE A 234 1.85 -16.03 12.94
CA ILE A 234 0.84 -15.45 12.05
C ILE A 234 0.51 -16.48 10.97
N LYS A 235 -0.78 -16.69 10.68
CA LYS A 235 -1.22 -17.72 9.70
C LYS A 235 -1.36 -17.18 8.28
N ARG A 236 -1.64 -15.89 8.12
CA ARG A 236 -2.02 -15.28 6.85
C ARG A 236 -1.52 -13.84 6.77
N VAL A 237 -1.03 -13.46 5.61
CA VAL A 237 -0.59 -12.11 5.26
C VAL A 237 -1.32 -11.67 4.01
N VAL A 238 -1.98 -10.52 4.07
CA VAL A 238 -2.69 -9.89 2.95
C VAL A 238 -1.97 -8.58 2.59
N TYR A 239 -1.53 -8.42 1.35
CA TYR A 239 -0.75 -7.25 0.92
C TYR A 239 -1.28 -6.59 -0.37
N ILE A 240 -1.09 -5.28 -0.53
CA ILE A 240 -1.41 -4.59 -1.80
C ILE A 240 -0.19 -4.58 -2.71
N GLU A 241 0.82 -3.79 -2.38
CA GLU A 241 1.91 -3.49 -3.31
C GLU A 241 2.85 -4.67 -3.44
N PRO A 242 3.10 -5.18 -4.65
CA PRO A 242 4.12 -6.21 -4.82
C PRO A 242 5.50 -5.61 -4.52
N TYR A 243 6.35 -6.38 -3.84
CA TYR A 243 7.75 -6.02 -3.60
C TYR A 243 8.66 -7.09 -4.25
N PRO A 244 8.94 -6.97 -5.56
CA PRO A 244 9.62 -8.03 -6.33
C PRO A 244 11.04 -8.37 -5.86
N LYS A 245 11.66 -7.47 -5.08
CA LYS A 245 13.00 -7.66 -4.51
C LYS A 245 12.98 -8.55 -3.27
N SER A 246 11.82 -8.76 -2.65
CA SER A 246 11.73 -9.59 -1.45
C SER A 246 12.20 -11.01 -1.73
N LYS A 247 12.99 -11.55 -0.80
CA LYS A 247 13.46 -12.93 -0.77
C LYS A 247 12.66 -13.80 0.18
N ALA A 248 11.49 -13.35 0.62
CA ALA A 248 10.65 -14.06 1.59
C ALA A 248 10.37 -15.52 1.17
N PHE A 249 9.89 -15.76 -0.06
CA PHE A 249 9.64 -17.12 -0.57
C PHE A 249 10.93 -17.91 -0.81
N ASP A 250 12.01 -17.26 -1.24
CA ASP A 250 13.29 -17.90 -1.51
C ASP A 250 13.97 -18.37 -0.19
N PHE A 251 13.85 -17.59 0.88
CA PHE A 251 14.50 -17.85 2.17
C PHE A 251 13.66 -18.69 3.13
N HIS A 252 12.34 -18.71 2.95
CA HIS A 252 11.42 -19.48 3.80
C HIS A 252 10.48 -20.39 2.98
N PRO A 253 10.99 -21.23 2.06
CA PRO A 253 10.16 -22.11 1.24
C PRO A 253 9.44 -23.19 2.07
N ASP A 254 9.98 -23.52 3.23
CA ASP A 254 9.43 -24.45 4.22
C ASP A 254 8.24 -23.86 4.99
N SER A 255 8.22 -22.54 5.20
CA SER A 255 7.31 -21.87 6.14
C SER A 255 6.32 -20.90 5.47
N ILE A 256 6.58 -20.46 4.24
CA ILE A 256 5.76 -19.47 3.52
C ILE A 256 5.25 -20.06 2.20
N SER A 257 4.01 -19.76 1.84
CA SER A 257 3.43 -20.17 0.55
C SER A 257 2.38 -19.18 0.03
N THR A 258 2.02 -19.31 -1.24
CA THR A 258 0.85 -18.64 -1.83
C THR A 258 -0.37 -19.56 -1.76
N PRO A 259 -1.60 -19.02 -1.90
CA PRO A 259 -2.83 -19.84 -1.88
C PRO A 259 -2.85 -20.99 -2.90
N GLU A 260 -2.15 -20.81 -4.03
CA GLU A 260 -2.05 -21.78 -5.13
C GLU A 260 -1.19 -23.01 -4.78
N GLY A 261 -0.36 -22.94 -3.74
CA GLY A 261 0.55 -24.01 -3.30
C GLY A 261 -0.12 -25.19 -2.60
N GLY A 262 -1.45 -25.18 -2.49
CA GLY A 262 -2.22 -26.08 -1.65
C GLY A 262 -2.29 -25.58 -0.20
N VAL A 263 -3.37 -25.93 0.50
CA VAL A 263 -3.54 -25.64 1.94
C VAL A 263 -2.57 -26.54 2.71
N ALA A 264 -1.32 -26.14 2.82
CA ALA A 264 -0.44 -26.71 3.81
C ALA A 264 -0.83 -26.06 5.15
N ASP A 265 -1.51 -26.82 6.02
CA ASP A 265 -1.94 -26.38 7.36
C ASP A 265 -0.80 -25.81 8.23
N ASN A 266 0.45 -25.96 7.80
CA ASN A 266 1.66 -25.60 8.53
C ASN A 266 2.47 -24.44 7.93
N LYS A 267 1.93 -23.67 6.97
CA LYS A 267 2.62 -22.52 6.37
C LYS A 267 1.85 -21.22 6.52
N VAL A 268 2.58 -20.11 6.57
CA VAL A 268 2.01 -18.77 6.46
C VAL A 268 1.62 -18.51 5.02
N ILE A 269 0.35 -18.16 4.79
CA ILE A 269 -0.16 -17.84 3.45
C ILE A 269 0.05 -16.35 3.17
N PHE A 270 0.85 -16.03 2.16
CA PHE A 270 1.01 -14.67 1.64
C PHE A 270 0.17 -14.52 0.39
N GLU A 271 -0.76 -13.58 0.40
CA GLU A 271 -1.66 -13.37 -0.74
C GLU A 271 -1.95 -11.89 -1.02
N PRO A 272 -2.18 -11.55 -2.30
CA PRO A 272 -2.56 -10.19 -2.67
C PRO A 272 -3.97 -9.87 -2.17
N PHE A 273 -4.15 -8.61 -1.80
CA PHE A 273 -5.43 -8.05 -1.40
C PHE A 273 -6.45 -8.10 -2.55
N VAL A 274 -7.70 -8.39 -2.21
CA VAL A 274 -8.85 -8.40 -3.13
C VAL A 274 -9.98 -7.63 -2.46
N GLY A 275 -10.56 -6.67 -3.17
CA GLY A 275 -11.61 -5.81 -2.66
C GLY A 275 -11.45 -4.35 -3.07
N VAL A 276 -12.21 -3.48 -2.42
CA VAL A 276 -12.11 -2.03 -2.54
C VAL A 276 -10.76 -1.53 -2.02
N GLY A 277 -10.04 -0.79 -2.87
CA GLY A 277 -8.78 -0.17 -2.51
C GLY A 277 -8.94 0.84 -1.37
N PRO A 278 -7.94 0.96 -0.48
CA PRO A 278 -8.07 1.78 0.72
C PRO A 278 -8.23 3.28 0.42
N ARG A 279 -7.71 3.75 -0.73
CA ARG A 279 -7.77 5.16 -1.15
C ARG A 279 -9.19 5.65 -1.44
N CYS A 280 -10.07 4.77 -1.94
CA CYS A 280 -11.46 5.10 -2.25
C CYS A 280 -12.45 4.63 -1.17
N PHE A 281 -11.96 4.07 -0.05
CA PHE A 281 -12.78 3.51 1.02
C PHE A 281 -13.82 4.51 1.55
N PHE A 282 -13.41 5.74 1.88
CA PHE A 282 -14.34 6.80 2.30
C PHE A 282 -15.36 7.15 1.22
N ASN A 283 -14.92 7.22 -0.05
CA ASN A 283 -15.79 7.59 -1.16
C ASN A 283 -16.90 6.55 -1.40
N LEU A 284 -16.61 5.27 -1.20
CA LEU A 284 -17.54 4.18 -1.51
C LEU A 284 -18.38 3.74 -0.30
N PHE A 285 -17.85 3.80 0.91
CA PHE A 285 -18.56 3.28 2.10
C PHE A 285 -19.14 4.37 3.02
N SER A 286 -18.67 5.62 2.94
CA SER A 286 -19.29 6.70 3.72
C SER A 286 -20.70 6.98 3.21
N ILE A 287 -21.56 7.57 4.04
CA ILE A 287 -22.90 8.06 3.61
C ILE A 287 -22.82 9.53 3.18
N ASN A 288 -21.88 10.30 3.74
CA ASN A 288 -21.84 11.76 3.68
C ASN A 288 -20.44 12.37 3.51
N LEU A 289 -19.36 11.66 3.83
CA LEU A 289 -17.98 12.19 3.78
C LEU A 289 -17.30 11.99 2.43
N GLY A 290 -17.83 11.09 1.59
CA GLY A 290 -17.23 10.76 0.30
C GLY A 290 -17.53 11.78 -0.80
N VAL A 291 -16.73 11.78 -1.86
CA VAL A 291 -16.98 12.53 -3.09
C VAL A 291 -18.25 11.97 -3.76
N GLY A 292 -19.34 12.75 -3.77
CA GLY A 292 -20.61 12.34 -4.38
C GLY A 292 -21.84 12.85 -3.64
N TYR A 293 -23.02 12.38 -4.04
CA TYR A 293 -24.25 12.73 -3.35
C TYR A 293 -24.41 11.92 -2.04
N LYS A 294 -25.10 12.50 -1.07
CA LYS A 294 -25.43 11.83 0.22
C LYS A 294 -26.33 10.62 -0.01
N ILE A 295 -25.92 9.46 0.46
CA ILE A 295 -26.74 8.25 0.42
C ILE A 295 -27.86 8.34 1.47
N LYS A 296 -29.07 7.90 1.12
CA LYS A 296 -30.18 7.77 2.08
C LYS A 296 -30.51 6.29 2.26
N ARG A 297 -30.47 5.81 3.51
CA ARG A 297 -30.79 4.40 3.84
C ARG A 297 -32.22 4.21 4.32
N LYS A 298 -32.84 5.25 4.89
CA LYS A 298 -34.19 5.21 5.43
C LYS A 298 -34.96 6.49 5.19
N ASN A 299 -36.29 6.39 5.13
CA ASN A 299 -37.20 7.53 5.13
C ASN A 299 -37.40 8.10 6.55
N LYS A 300 -38.25 9.13 6.70
CA LYS A 300 -38.50 9.79 8.00
C LYS A 300 -39.22 8.87 8.98
N GLU A 301 -39.99 7.91 8.45
CA GLU A 301 -40.74 6.89 9.19
C GLU A 301 -39.86 5.71 9.62
N GLY A 302 -38.56 5.72 9.30
CA GLY A 302 -37.62 4.68 9.68
C GLY A 302 -37.59 3.45 8.77
N LYS A 303 -38.41 3.41 7.70
CA LYS A 303 -38.40 2.33 6.72
C LYS A 303 -37.23 2.46 5.74
N THR A 304 -36.67 1.33 5.35
CA THR A 304 -35.57 1.24 4.38
C THR A 304 -36.01 1.71 2.99
N PHE A 305 -35.11 2.37 2.25
CA PHE A 305 -35.35 2.63 0.84
C PHE A 305 -35.21 1.34 0.02
N ASN A 306 -36.12 1.10 -0.92
CA ASN A 306 -35.91 0.04 -1.91
C ASN A 306 -34.96 0.58 -2.99
N TRP A 307 -33.78 -0.01 -3.11
CA TRP A 307 -32.80 0.37 -4.13
C TRP A 307 -32.84 -0.68 -5.24
N ASP A 308 -33.00 -0.21 -6.49
CA ASP A 308 -32.99 -1.05 -7.70
C ASP A 308 -31.81 -0.65 -8.58
N ARG A 309 -31.10 -1.63 -9.12
CA ARG A 309 -29.96 -1.42 -10.04
C ARG A 309 -30.33 -0.59 -11.25
N ARG A 310 -31.57 -0.72 -11.76
CA ARG A 310 -32.08 -0.01 -12.93
C ARG A 310 -32.21 1.50 -12.69
N ASP A 311 -32.43 1.89 -11.43
CA ASP A 311 -32.55 3.28 -11.01
C ASP A 311 -31.24 3.84 -10.42
N GLY A 312 -30.20 3.00 -10.38
CA GLY A 312 -28.89 3.32 -9.85
C GLY A 312 -28.28 4.55 -10.56
N LYS A 313 -27.76 5.48 -9.76
CA LYS A 313 -27.06 6.66 -10.28
C LYS A 313 -25.61 6.60 -9.87
N LEU A 314 -24.72 6.97 -10.78
CA LEU A 314 -23.30 7.05 -10.49
C LEU A 314 -23.09 7.99 -9.29
N ARG A 315 -22.51 7.44 -8.22
CA ARG A 315 -22.31 8.14 -6.96
C ARG A 315 -21.23 9.21 -7.10
N MET A 316 -20.09 8.81 -7.62
CA MET A 316 -18.95 9.66 -7.93
C MET A 316 -19.11 10.19 -9.36
N LYS A 317 -19.87 11.28 -9.53
CA LYS A 317 -19.96 11.92 -10.85
C LYS A 317 -18.61 12.52 -11.21
N MET A 318 -18.13 12.21 -12.41
CA MET A 318 -17.05 13.01 -13.01
C MET A 318 -17.53 14.46 -13.08
N LEU A 319 -16.63 15.38 -12.72
CA LEU A 319 -16.87 16.80 -12.96
C LEU A 319 -17.00 16.98 -14.47
N SER A 320 -18.10 17.59 -14.89
CA SER A 320 -18.38 17.88 -16.30
C SER A 320 -17.50 18.99 -16.87
N LEU A 321 -16.74 19.68 -15.99
CA LEU A 321 -15.80 20.74 -16.34
C LEU A 321 -14.39 20.28 -15.98
N SER A 322 -13.47 20.47 -16.91
CA SER A 322 -12.03 20.43 -16.68
C SER A 322 -11.61 21.46 -15.63
N TYR A 323 -10.40 21.31 -15.07
CA TYR A 323 -9.87 22.29 -14.12
C TYR A 323 -9.78 23.69 -14.76
N ILE A 324 -9.44 23.77 -16.05
CA ILE A 324 -9.34 25.00 -16.83
C ILE A 324 -10.70 25.71 -16.92
N GLU A 325 -11.76 24.97 -17.23
CA GLU A 325 -13.11 25.54 -17.33
C GLU A 325 -13.60 26.05 -15.98
N LYS A 326 -13.29 25.35 -14.88
CA LYS A 326 -13.60 25.81 -13.52
C LYS A 326 -12.84 27.07 -13.12
N GLU A 327 -11.56 27.15 -13.45
CA GLU A 327 -10.74 28.34 -13.19
C GLU A 327 -11.26 29.54 -13.97
N THR A 328 -11.64 29.32 -15.23
CA THR A 328 -12.22 30.35 -16.10
C THR A 328 -13.53 30.87 -15.54
N GLU A 329 -14.44 29.99 -15.12
CA GLU A 329 -15.72 30.37 -14.51
C GLU A 329 -15.53 31.08 -13.15
N SER A 330 -14.58 30.61 -12.34
CA SER A 330 -14.26 31.22 -11.04
C SER A 330 -13.67 32.61 -11.22
N ALA A 331 -12.73 32.79 -12.16
CA ALA A 331 -12.16 34.09 -12.51
C ALA A 331 -13.24 35.07 -12.99
N ALA A 332 -14.14 34.62 -13.87
CA ALA A 332 -15.26 35.44 -14.35
C ALA A 332 -16.21 35.85 -13.21
N ASN A 333 -16.48 34.97 -12.24
CA ASN A 333 -17.29 35.28 -11.07
C ASN A 333 -16.61 36.29 -10.13
N VAL A 334 -15.29 36.16 -9.92
CA VAL A 334 -14.50 37.13 -9.13
C VAL A 334 -14.52 38.49 -9.80
N ASP A 335 -14.30 38.56 -11.11
CA ASP A 335 -14.37 39.81 -11.88
C ASP A 335 -15.74 40.47 -11.79
N ARG A 336 -16.82 39.67 -11.82
CA ARG A 336 -18.18 40.17 -11.64
C ARG A 336 -18.38 40.77 -10.25
N LEU A 337 -17.98 40.06 -9.20
CA LEU A 337 -18.07 40.53 -7.81
C LEU A 337 -17.25 41.80 -7.57
N ILE A 338 -16.04 41.89 -8.14
CA ILE A 338 -15.21 43.09 -8.08
C ILE A 338 -15.91 44.29 -8.74
N LYS A 339 -16.58 44.07 -9.89
CA LYS A 339 -17.36 45.12 -10.56
C LYS A 339 -18.58 45.55 -9.76
N GLU A 340 -19.22 44.63 -9.04
CA GLU A 340 -20.36 44.91 -8.15
C GLU A 340 -19.92 45.69 -6.89
N LEU A 341 -18.76 45.39 -6.31
CA LEU A 341 -18.21 46.10 -5.14
C LEU A 341 -17.68 47.51 -5.46
N LYS A 342 -17.40 47.80 -6.73
CA LYS A 342 -16.94 49.12 -7.20
C LYS A 342 -18.08 50.06 -7.62
N LYS A 343 -19.33 49.57 -7.60
CA LYS A 343 -20.55 50.38 -7.69
C LYS A 343 -21.03 50.71 -6.29
#